data_AF-A0A1W6L8U1-F1
#
_entry.id   AF-A0A1W6L8U1-F1
#
_cell.length_a   1.000
_cell.length_b   1.000
_cell.length_c   1.000
_cell.angle_alpha   90.00
_cell.angle_beta   90.00
_cell.angle_gamma   90.00
#
_symmetry.space_group_name_H-M   'P 1'
#
loop_
_entity.id
_entity.type
_entity.pdbx_description
1 polymer ?
#
loop_
_entity_poly.entity_id
_entity_poly.type
_entity_poly.pdbx_seq_one_letter_code
_entity_poly.pdbx_strand_id
1 'polypeptide(L)' 'MDGSLGDLLVGAFALMLVCEGLLPFVNPGLWRRIFERATQLNDGQIRFLGLGSMIAGLLMLAFFLH' A
#
# COMPACT_ATOMS: atom_id res chain seq x y z
N MET A 1 -27.74 -5.76 6.47
CA MET A 1 -26.49 -5.31 5.85
C MET A 1 -26.10 -6.35 4.83
N ASP A 2 -26.80 -6.31 3.72
CA ASP A 2 -26.44 -6.90 2.44
C ASP A 2 -25.10 -6.27 2.05
N GLY A 3 -24.00 -6.92 2.46
CA GLY A 3 -22.64 -6.49 2.13
C GLY A 3 -22.41 -6.65 0.64
N SER A 4 -22.94 -5.72 -0.14
CA SER A 4 -22.68 -5.64 -1.56
C SER A 4 -21.17 -5.55 -1.76
N LEU A 5 -20.65 -6.27 -2.75
CA LEU A 5 -19.24 -6.20 -3.13
C LEU A 5 -18.81 -4.75 -3.41
N GLY A 6 -19.75 -3.91 -3.87
CA GLY A 6 -19.55 -2.47 -4.03
C GLY A 6 -19.25 -1.75 -2.71
N ASP A 7 -20.00 -2.04 -1.64
CA ASP A 7 -19.81 -1.39 -0.33
C ASP A 7 -18.47 -1.80 0.31
N LEU A 8 -18.06 -3.06 0.14
CA LEU A 8 -16.77 -3.54 0.60
C LEU A 8 -15.61 -2.89 -0.16
N LEU A 9 -15.71 -2.77 -1.48
CA LEU A 9 -14.68 -2.11 -2.29
C LEU A 9 -14.57 -0.62 -1.95
N VAL A 10 -15.70 0.08 -1.81
CA VAL A 10 -15.72 1.50 -1.42
C VAL A 10 -15.15 1.68 -0.02
N GLY A 11 -15.50 0.81 0.93
CA GLY A 11 -14.95 0.84 2.29
C GLY A 11 -13.44 0.58 2.34
N ALA A 12 -12.95 -0.44 1.61
CA ALA A 12 -11.53 -0.75 1.51
C ALA A 12 -10.74 0.41 0.87
N PHE A 13 -11.30 1.01 -0.19
CA PHE A 13 -10.70 2.17 -0.86
C PHE A 13 -10.65 3.39 0.06
N ALA A 14 -11.74 3.67 0.79
CA ALA A 14 -11.77 4.76 1.76
C ALA A 14 -10.70 4.59 2.86
N LEU A 15 -10.55 3.36 3.39
CA LEU A 15 -9.50 3.06 4.38
C LEU A 15 -8.09 3.20 3.79
N MET A 16 -7.88 2.77 2.55
CA MET A 16 -6.61 2.95 1.84
C MET A 16 -6.25 4.44 1.72
N LEU A 17 -7.21 5.31 1.36
CA LEU A 17 -7.00 6.76 1.30
C LEU A 17 -6.70 7.37 2.69
N VAL A 18 -7.40 6.95 3.74
CA VAL A 18 -7.13 7.40 5.11
C VAL A 18 -5.72 7.02 5.53
N CYS A 19 -5.30 5.77 5.29
CA CYS A 19 -3.96 5.30 5.59
C CYS A 19 -2.87 6.04 4.79
N GLU A 20 -3.12 6.28 3.50
CA GLU A 20 -2.19 7.02 2.63
C GLU A 20 -2.04 8.48 3.06
N GLY A 21 -3.14 9.13 3.48
CA GLY A 21 -3.13 10.51 3.99
C GLY A 21 -2.61 10.67 5.42
N LEU A 22 -2.62 9.60 6.23
CA LEU A 22 -2.24 9.68 7.64
C LEU A 22 -0.78 10.08 7.83
N LEU A 23 0.14 9.48 7.06
CA LEU A 23 1.58 9.73 7.18
C LEU A 23 1.98 11.17 6.80
N PRO A 24 1.55 11.74 5.65
CA PRO A 24 1.80 13.14 5.33
C PRO A 24 1.09 14.11 6.29
N PHE A 25 -0.06 13.75 6.85
CA PHE A 25 -0.77 14.57 7.83
C PHE A 25 -0.06 14.62 9.19
N VAL A 26 0.39 13.48 9.71
CA VAL A 26 1.07 13.37 11.01
C VAL A 26 2.50 13.91 10.94
N ASN A 27 3.26 13.57 9.90
CA ASN A 27 4.64 14.01 9.75
C ASN A 27 5.03 14.23 8.28
N PRO A 28 4.78 15.44 7.72
CA PRO A 28 5.11 15.75 6.34
C PRO A 28 6.62 15.68 6.06
N GLY A 29 7.47 15.92 7.07
CA GLY A 29 8.92 15.84 6.94
C GLY A 29 9.41 14.40 6.76
N LEU A 30 8.84 13.44 7.50
CA LEU A 30 9.11 12.02 7.31
C LEU A 30 8.65 11.55 5.93
N TRP A 31 7.42 11.91 5.54
CA TRP A 31 6.88 11.55 4.22
C TRP A 31 7.78 12.03 3.09
N ARG A 32 8.21 13.30 3.13
CA ARG A 32 9.11 13.87 2.13
C ARG A 32 10.45 13.12 2.06
N ARG A 33 11.04 12.76 3.20
CA ARG A 33 12.28 11.98 3.24
C ARG A 33 12.11 10.56 2.67
N ILE A 34 10.98 9.91 2.91
CA ILE A 34 10.65 8.61 2.31
C ILE A 34 10.57 8.74 0.79
N PHE A 35 9.89 9.77 0.29
CA PHE A 35 9.79 10.07 -1.14
C PHE A 35 11.14 10.37 -1.78
N GLU A 36 11.95 11.23 -1.16
CA GLU A 36 13.30 11.56 -1.63
C GLU A 36 14.18 10.31 -1.70
N ARG A 37 14.12 9.43 -0.70
CA ARG A 37 14.82 8.13 -0.74
C ARG A 37 14.30 7.23 -1.86
N ALA A 38 12.98 7.17 -2.07
CA ALA A 38 12.39 6.39 -3.14
C ALA A 38 12.88 6.86 -4.52
N THR A 39 13.00 8.17 -4.74
CA THR A 39 13.54 8.73 -6.00
C THR A 39 15.04 8.51 -6.20
N GLN A 40 15.78 8.19 -5.13
CA GLN A 40 17.21 7.87 -5.21
C GLN A 40 17.47 6.38 -5.51
N LEU A 41 16.44 5.53 -5.43
CA LEU A 41 16.55 4.12 -5.80
C LEU A 41 16.66 3.99 -7.31
N ASN A 42 17.54 3.10 -7.77
CA ASN A 42 17.61 2.77 -9.19
C ASN A 42 16.38 1.94 -9.61
N ASP A 43 16.02 1.97 -10.89
CA ASP A 43 14.85 1.27 -11.44
C ASP A 43 14.82 -0.23 -11.07
N GLY A 44 15.99 -0.87 -11.03
CA GLY A 44 16.11 -2.26 -10.59
C GLY A 44 15.70 -2.50 -9.14
N GLN A 45 16.02 -1.57 -8.23
CA GLN A 45 15.65 -1.68 -6.81
C GLN A 45 14.16 -1.43 -6.60
N ILE A 46 13.57 -0.46 -7.30
CA ILE A 46 12.12 -0.19 -7.26
C ILE A 46 11.35 -1.42 -7.76
N ARG A 47 11.80 -2.02 -8.88
CA ARG A 47 11.19 -3.25 -9.41
C ARG A 47 11.32 -4.41 -8.43
N PHE A 48 12.47 -4.58 -7.77
CA PHE A 48 12.65 -5.65 -6.80
C PHE A 48 11.79 -5.46 -5.55
N LEU A 49 11.66 -4.21 -5.06
CA LEU A 49 10.77 -3.86 -3.96
C LEU A 49 9.30 -4.19 -4.32
N GLY A 50 8.88 -3.84 -5.54
CA GLY A 50 7.55 -4.19 -6.05
C GLY A 50 7.35 -5.70 -6.24
N LEU A 51 8.35 -6.44 -6.71
CA LEU A 51 8.30 -7.91 -6.79
C LEU A 51 8.17 -8.53 -5.40
N GLY A 52 8.93 -8.05 -4.42
CA GLY A 52 8.84 -8.51 -3.04
C GLY A 52 7.45 -8.29 -2.45
N SER A 53 6.85 -7.11 -2.65
CA SER A 53 5.49 -6.82 -2.17
C SER A 53 4.43 -7.66 -2.87
N MET A 54 4.54 -7.87 -4.18
CA MET A 54 3.64 -8.74 -4.94
C MET A 54 3.71 -10.20 -4.46
N ILE A 55 4.92 -10.74 -4.26
CA ILE A 55 5.10 -12.11 -3.75
C ILE A 55 4.53 -12.23 -2.34
N ALA A 56 4.84 -11.29 -1.44
CA ALA A 56 4.28 -11.29 -0.09
C ALA A 56 2.75 -11.25 -0.10
N GLY A 57 2.15 -10.42 -0.97
CA GLY A 57 0.70 -10.35 -1.16
C GLY A 57 0.11 -11.66 -1.68
N LEU A 58 0.77 -12.30 -2.66
CA LEU A 58 0.36 -13.61 -3.18
C LEU A 58 0.41 -14.70 -2.09
N LEU A 59 1.47 -14.72 -1.28
CA LEU A 59 1.62 -15.66 -0.19
C LEU A 59 0.55 -15.45 0.88
N MET A 60 0.27 -14.19 1.23
CA MET A 60 -0.78 -13.86 2.19
C MET A 60 -2.15 -14.27 1.65
N LEU A 61 -2.46 -13.98 0.38
CA LEU A 61 -3.68 -14.43 -0.28
C LEU A 61 -3.77 -15.97 -0.25
N ALA A 62 -2.72 -16.67 -0.66
CA ALA A 62 -2.69 -18.12 -0.72
C ALA A 62 -2.78 -18.79 0.67
N PHE A 63 -2.31 -18.14 1.74
CA PHE A 63 -2.39 -18.68 3.10
C PHE A 63 -3.70 -18.35 3.81
N PHE A 64 -4.26 -17.16 3.58
CA PHE A 64 -5.46 -16.68 4.29
C PHE A 64 -6.77 -16.94 3.53
N LEU A 65 -6.71 -17.11 2.20
CA LEU A 65 -7.87 -17.40 1.34
C LEU A 65 -8.04 -18.90 1.06
N HIS A 66 -7.14 -19.74 1.58
CA HIS A 66 -7.21 -21.21 1.53
C HIS A 66 -7.74 -21.74 2.86
#